data_AF-A0A1H4R781-F1
#
_entry.id   AF-A0A1H4R781-F1
#
_cell.length_a   1.000
_cell.length_b   1.000
_cell.length_c   1.000
_cell.angle_alpha   90.00
_cell.angle_beta   90.00
_cell.angle_gamma   90.00
#
_symmetry.space_group_name_H-M   'P 1'
#
loop_
_entity.id
_entity.type
_entity.pdbx_description
1 polymer ?
#
loop_
_entity_poly.entity_id
_entity_poly.type
_entity_poly.pdbx_seq_one_letter_code
_entity_poly.pdbx_strand_id
1 'polypeptide(L)'
;MHRGKSVIVACAATAALLGPVGVAAADGGAPASTPAATPSAKPHKGAGDGSQGLCKRAKKIDKRLDRALKRLKGQANVKGSVARLAKRVERAEKADHTEVETFLNHKLTFRRSLVTTLEQRQKDLSKVQTWCASRGEGSGT
;
A
#
# COMPACT_ATOMS: atom_id res chain seq x y z
N MET A 1 -0.67 6.99 28.56
CA MET A 1 -0.46 5.57 28.23
C MET A 1 -1.82 4.90 28.20
N HIS A 2 -2.37 4.61 27.02
CA HIS A 2 -3.69 4.00 26.91
C HIS A 2 -3.54 2.57 26.36
N ARG A 3 -3.63 1.61 27.29
CA ARG A 3 -3.75 0.17 27.00
C ARG A 3 -5.17 -0.10 26.49
N GLY A 4 -5.33 -0.18 25.18
CA GLY A 4 -6.54 -0.71 24.55
C GLY A 4 -6.43 -2.22 24.42
N LYS A 5 -7.37 -2.94 25.04
CA LYS A 5 -7.42 -4.40 25.20
C LYS A 5 -7.83 -5.08 23.88
N SER A 6 -7.11 -6.14 23.50
CA SER A 6 -7.44 -7.06 22.41
C SER A 6 -8.67 -7.91 22.74
N VAL A 7 -9.54 -8.12 21.77
CA VAL A 7 -10.59 -9.17 21.81
C VAL A 7 -10.41 -10.02 20.56
N ILE A 8 -10.03 -11.29 20.77
CA ILE A 8 -9.95 -12.34 19.77
C ILE A 8 -11.26 -13.11 19.87
N VAL A 9 -12.03 -13.17 18.78
CA VAL A 9 -13.21 -14.03 18.66
C VAL A 9 -12.83 -15.22 17.79
N ALA A 10 -12.72 -16.39 18.43
CA ALA A 10 -12.61 -17.69 17.78
C ALA A 10 -14.01 -18.31 17.72
N CYS A 11 -14.49 -18.66 16.53
CA CYS A 11 -15.69 -19.49 16.36
C CYS A 11 -15.28 -20.87 15.85
N ALA A 12 -15.77 -21.87 16.58
CA ALA A 12 -15.36 -23.27 16.56
C ALA A 12 -15.83 -24.04 15.32
N ALA A 13 -15.03 -25.03 14.95
CA ALA A 13 -15.37 -26.10 14.03
C ALA A 13 -16.27 -27.13 14.74
N THR A 14 -17.37 -27.54 14.11
CA THR A 14 -18.13 -28.74 14.47
C THR A 14 -17.99 -29.77 13.37
N ALA A 15 -17.39 -30.91 13.71
CA ALA A 15 -17.21 -32.07 12.87
C ALA A 15 -18.27 -33.14 13.18
N ALA A 16 -18.59 -33.90 12.13
CA ALA A 16 -19.06 -35.29 12.08
C ALA A 16 -20.51 -35.61 12.50
N LEU A 17 -21.21 -36.35 11.63
CA LEU A 17 -21.90 -37.60 11.94
C LEU A 17 -22.14 -38.41 10.64
N LEU A 18 -22.06 -39.73 10.79
CA LEU A 18 -21.89 -40.79 9.79
C LEU A 18 -23.24 -41.25 9.16
N GLY A 19 -23.20 -41.83 7.95
CA GLY A 19 -24.31 -42.62 7.34
C GLY A 19 -24.50 -44.01 8.00
N PRO A 20 -25.23 -45.01 7.42
CA PRO A 20 -25.79 -45.13 6.05
C PRO A 20 -27.23 -45.73 5.95
N VAL A 21 -27.65 -46.04 4.72
CA VAL A 21 -28.72 -46.94 4.19
C VAL A 21 -30.22 -46.54 4.21
N GLY A 22 -30.78 -46.42 3.00
CA GLY A 22 -32.22 -46.41 2.71
C GLY A 22 -32.46 -46.29 1.19
N VAL A 23 -32.89 -47.37 0.56
CA VAL A 23 -33.00 -47.58 -0.90
C VAL A 23 -34.36 -47.12 -1.42
N ALA A 24 -34.42 -46.39 -2.55
CA ALA A 24 -35.53 -46.47 -3.52
C ALA A 24 -35.17 -45.70 -4.81
N ALA A 25 -35.15 -46.42 -5.93
CA ALA A 25 -35.00 -45.87 -7.27
C ALA A 25 -36.29 -45.18 -7.72
N ALA A 26 -36.17 -43.98 -8.30
CA ALA A 26 -37.17 -43.39 -9.18
C ALA A 26 -36.48 -42.50 -10.21
N ASP A 27 -36.72 -42.87 -11.46
CA ASP A 27 -36.29 -42.26 -12.72
C ASP A 27 -36.63 -40.76 -12.80
N GLY A 28 -35.71 -39.94 -13.33
CA GLY A 28 -36.01 -38.55 -13.64
C GLY A 28 -34.83 -37.58 -13.59
N GLY A 29 -34.03 -37.58 -14.65
CA GLY A 29 -33.29 -36.40 -15.15
C GLY A 29 -32.42 -35.62 -14.16
N ALA A 30 -31.12 -35.92 -14.11
CA ALA A 30 -30.13 -35.06 -13.49
C ALA A 30 -30.11 -33.67 -14.17
N PRO A 31 -30.34 -32.54 -13.49
CA PRO A 31 -29.82 -31.29 -13.97
C PRO A 31 -28.33 -31.26 -13.63
N ALA A 32 -27.51 -31.37 -14.67
CA ALA A 32 -26.10 -31.01 -14.61
C ALA A 32 -25.97 -29.63 -13.96
N SER A 33 -25.21 -29.53 -12.87
CA SER A 33 -24.89 -28.27 -12.23
C SER A 33 -24.13 -27.40 -13.23
N THR A 34 -24.84 -26.43 -13.79
CA THR A 34 -24.28 -25.40 -14.67
C THR A 34 -23.33 -24.55 -13.83
N PRO A 35 -22.08 -24.32 -14.28
CA PRO A 35 -21.22 -23.37 -13.59
C PRO A 35 -21.89 -22.00 -13.64
N ALA A 36 -22.16 -21.44 -12.46
CA ALA A 36 -22.70 -20.11 -12.33
C ALA A 36 -21.78 -19.13 -13.07
N ALA A 37 -22.32 -18.50 -14.12
CA ALA A 37 -21.62 -17.48 -14.87
C ALA A 37 -21.13 -16.42 -13.89
N THR A 38 -19.82 -16.28 -13.76
CA THR A 38 -19.21 -15.14 -13.10
C THR A 38 -19.78 -13.89 -13.76
N PRO A 39 -20.27 -12.88 -13.03
CA PRO A 39 -20.74 -11.67 -13.67
C PRO A 39 -19.58 -11.10 -14.47
N SER A 40 -19.65 -11.23 -15.80
CA SER A 40 -18.71 -10.64 -16.73
C SER A 40 -18.64 -9.16 -16.38
N ALA A 41 -17.50 -8.74 -15.82
CA ALA A 41 -17.24 -7.35 -15.52
C ALA A 41 -17.53 -6.58 -16.80
N LYS A 42 -18.57 -5.73 -16.78
CA LYS A 42 -18.88 -4.89 -17.92
C LYS A 42 -17.58 -4.16 -18.29
N PRO A 43 -17.11 -4.22 -19.54
CA PRO A 43 -15.97 -3.41 -19.92
C PRO A 43 -16.30 -1.96 -19.55
N HIS A 44 -15.49 -1.34 -18.68
CA HIS A 44 -15.67 0.05 -18.29
C HIS A 44 -15.74 0.86 -19.58
N LYS A 45 -16.90 1.50 -19.84
CA LYS A 45 -17.06 2.41 -20.98
C LYS A 45 -15.98 3.49 -20.86
N GLY A 46 -14.96 3.39 -21.70
CA GLY A 46 -13.83 4.33 -21.80
C GLY A 46 -12.86 4.24 -20.63
N ALA A 47 -12.01 3.21 -20.59
CA ALA A 47 -10.80 3.24 -19.76
C ALA A 47 -9.83 4.28 -20.36
N GLY A 48 -10.01 5.55 -20.00
CA GLY A 48 -9.02 6.59 -20.30
C GLY A 48 -7.68 6.26 -19.63
N ASP A 49 -6.61 6.93 -20.07
CA ASP A 49 -5.23 6.79 -19.55
C ASP A 49 -5.04 7.19 -18.06
N GLY A 50 -6.12 7.56 -17.37
CA GLY A 50 -6.11 7.98 -15.96
C GLY A 50 -5.60 9.40 -15.73
N SER A 51 -5.26 10.15 -16.79
CA SER A 51 -4.70 11.51 -16.71
C SER A 51 -5.59 12.49 -15.97
N GLN A 52 -6.90 12.50 -16.23
CA GLN A 52 -7.85 13.37 -15.52
C GLN A 52 -7.85 13.12 -14.00
N GLY A 53 -7.77 11.85 -13.59
CA GLY A 53 -7.68 11.47 -12.18
C GLY A 53 -6.35 11.91 -11.56
N LEU A 54 -5.27 11.84 -12.32
CA LEU A 54 -3.96 12.33 -11.91
C LEU A 54 -3.97 13.86 -11.74
N CYS A 55 -4.53 14.60 -12.70
CA CYS A 55 -4.64 16.06 -12.66
C CYS A 55 -5.42 16.55 -11.44
N LYS A 56 -6.59 15.94 -11.15
CA LYS A 56 -7.38 16.23 -9.93
C LYS A 56 -6.57 16.05 -8.64
N ARG A 57 -5.65 15.08 -8.61
CA ARG A 57 -4.87 14.75 -7.40
C ARG A 57 -3.49 15.42 -7.35
N ALA A 58 -3.01 16.03 -8.44
CA ALA A 58 -1.61 16.41 -8.59
C ALA A 58 -1.12 17.32 -7.45
N LYS A 59 -1.89 18.36 -7.09
CA LYS A 59 -1.56 19.26 -5.96
C LYS A 59 -1.49 18.54 -4.61
N LYS A 60 -2.36 17.54 -4.39
CA LYS A 60 -2.38 16.75 -3.14
C LYS A 60 -1.20 15.79 -3.07
N ILE A 61 -0.79 15.23 -4.21
CA ILE A 61 0.40 14.38 -4.31
C ILE A 61 1.65 15.22 -4.01
N ASP A 62 1.77 16.42 -4.58
CA ASP A 62 2.91 17.30 -4.36
C ASP A 62 3.07 17.67 -2.88
N LYS A 63 2.00 18.10 -2.22
CA LYS A 63 1.98 18.34 -0.76
C LYS A 63 2.35 17.10 0.08
N ARG A 64 2.15 15.88 -0.44
CA ARG A 64 2.56 14.65 0.25
C ARG A 64 4.05 14.37 0.04
N LEU A 65 4.56 14.61 -1.17
CA LEU A 65 5.98 14.48 -1.50
C LEU A 65 6.82 15.47 -0.69
N ASP A 66 6.40 16.75 -0.64
CA ASP A 66 7.08 17.79 0.13
C ASP A 66 7.19 17.41 1.62
N ARG A 67 6.07 17.01 2.25
CA ARG A 67 6.08 16.56 3.66
C ARG A 67 6.97 15.34 3.88
N ALA A 68 6.99 14.40 2.93
CA ALA A 68 7.86 13.23 3.02
C ALA A 68 9.33 13.64 2.94
N LEU A 69 9.70 14.48 1.97
CA LEU A 69 11.06 15.00 1.80
C LEU A 69 11.51 15.82 3.00
N LYS A 70 10.67 16.73 3.52
CA LYS A 70 10.95 17.52 4.72
C LYS A 70 11.24 16.64 5.93
N ARG A 71 10.48 15.56 6.13
CA ARG A 71 10.72 14.59 7.20
C ARG A 71 12.03 13.82 6.99
N LEU A 72 12.30 13.36 5.78
CA LEU A 72 13.50 12.57 5.45
C LEU A 72 14.78 13.40 5.59
N LYS A 73 14.76 14.65 5.13
CA LYS A 73 15.86 15.64 5.23
C LYS A 73 15.93 16.34 6.58
N GLY A 74 15.05 16.01 7.52
CA GLY A 74 15.04 16.60 8.85
C GLY A 74 16.30 16.30 9.66
N GLN A 75 16.48 17.03 10.76
CA GLN A 75 17.61 16.87 11.67
C GLN A 75 17.56 15.53 12.43
N ALA A 76 18.60 15.23 13.22
CA ALA A 76 18.73 13.97 13.95
C ALA A 76 17.69 13.77 15.07
N ASN A 77 17.04 14.83 15.53
CA ASN A 77 15.91 14.76 16.47
C ASN A 77 14.57 14.38 15.79
N VAL A 78 14.47 14.52 14.47
CA VAL A 78 13.24 14.23 13.72
C VAL A 78 13.06 12.73 13.54
N LYS A 79 11.91 12.21 13.99
CA LYS A 79 11.54 10.81 13.75
C LYS A 79 11.38 10.56 12.25
N GLY A 80 12.13 9.57 11.74
CA GLY A 80 12.07 9.17 10.34
C GLY A 80 13.06 9.89 9.43
N SER A 81 13.86 10.82 9.93
CA SER A 81 14.93 11.43 9.15
C SER A 81 16.07 10.46 8.83
N VAL A 82 16.84 10.79 7.80
CA VAL A 82 18.11 10.13 7.47
C VAL A 82 19.12 10.39 8.58
N ALA A 83 19.24 11.64 9.04
CA ALA A 83 20.18 12.02 10.10
C ALA A 83 19.97 11.24 11.40
N ARG A 84 18.72 11.05 11.83
CA ARG A 84 18.42 10.26 13.04
C ARG A 84 18.81 8.80 12.86
N LEU A 85 18.60 8.25 11.66
CA LEU A 85 18.93 6.86 11.39
C LEU A 85 20.44 6.66 11.32
N ALA A 86 21.18 7.59 10.73
CA ALA A 86 22.65 7.61 10.75
C ALA A 86 23.19 7.61 12.19
N LYS A 87 22.67 8.47 13.08
CA LYS A 87 23.03 8.44 14.51
C LYS A 87 22.68 7.14 15.25
N ARG A 88 21.75 6.33 14.72
CA ARG A 88 21.46 5.01 15.28
C ARG A 88 22.44 3.94 14.79
N VAL A 89 22.90 4.05 13.54
CA VAL A 89 24.00 3.22 13.01
C VAL A 89 25.25 3.47 13.83
N GLU A 90 25.69 4.73 13.95
CA GLU A 90 26.89 5.10 14.73
C GLU A 90 26.85 4.59 16.18
N ARG A 91 25.67 4.54 16.81
CA ARG A 91 25.52 4.02 18.17
C ARG A 91 25.54 2.50 18.24
N ALA A 92 25.10 1.80 17.21
CA ALA A 92 25.18 0.34 17.14
C ALA A 92 26.63 -0.08 16.89
N GLU A 93 27.33 0.62 15.99
CA GLU A 93 28.75 0.46 15.72
C GLU A 93 29.59 0.67 16.98
N LYS A 94 29.39 1.78 17.71
CA LYS A 94 30.10 2.05 18.99
C LYS A 94 29.80 1.08 20.13
N ALA A 95 28.74 0.29 20.00
CA ALA A 95 28.34 -0.71 20.98
C ALA A 95 28.69 -2.13 20.50
N ASP A 96 29.42 -2.27 19.38
CA ASP A 96 29.79 -3.54 18.77
C ASP A 96 28.58 -4.45 18.46
N HIS A 97 27.42 -3.85 18.18
CA HIS A 97 26.18 -4.56 17.84
C HIS A 97 26.07 -4.76 16.32
N THR A 98 26.92 -5.62 15.75
CA THR A 98 27.10 -5.82 14.30
C THR A 98 25.80 -6.12 13.53
N GLU A 99 24.94 -6.99 14.04
CA GLU A 99 23.68 -7.36 13.37
C GLU A 99 22.70 -6.18 13.34
N VAL A 100 22.65 -5.42 14.44
CA VAL A 100 21.82 -4.22 14.56
C VAL A 100 22.35 -3.14 13.62
N GLU A 101 23.66 -2.94 13.60
CA GLU A 101 24.31 -2.00 12.70
C GLU A 101 24.00 -2.34 11.24
N THR A 102 24.21 -3.59 10.83
CA THR A 102 23.93 -4.09 9.47
C THR A 102 22.48 -3.81 9.07
N PHE A 103 21.52 -4.19 9.92
CA PHE A 103 20.10 -3.94 9.67
C PHE A 103 19.80 -2.44 9.53
N LEU A 104 20.38 -1.61 10.40
CA LEU A 104 20.17 -0.16 10.35
C LEU A 104 20.84 0.47 9.13
N ASN A 105 21.98 -0.05 8.68
CA ASN A 105 22.68 0.38 7.47
C ASN A 105 21.85 0.09 6.22
N HIS A 106 21.27 -1.10 6.07
CA HIS A 106 20.34 -1.38 4.96
C HIS A 106 19.16 -0.40 4.95
N LYS A 107 18.59 -0.12 6.12
CA LYS A 107 17.50 0.87 6.24
C LYS A 107 17.97 2.29 5.91
N LEU A 108 19.21 2.64 6.25
CA LEU A 108 19.79 3.94 5.96
C LEU A 108 19.98 4.11 4.45
N THR A 109 20.54 3.10 3.79
CA THR A 109 20.71 3.05 2.33
C THR A 109 19.37 3.18 1.61
N PHE A 110 18.37 2.38 1.98
CA PHE A 110 17.02 2.51 1.42
C PHE A 110 16.41 3.89 1.65
N ARG A 111 16.59 4.46 2.84
CA ARG A 111 16.04 5.78 3.13
C ARG A 111 16.74 6.89 2.33
N ARG A 112 18.04 6.77 2.07
CA ARG A 112 18.79 7.67 1.19
C ARG A 112 18.30 7.58 -0.25
N SER A 113 18.09 6.37 -0.78
CA SER A 113 17.56 6.20 -2.14
C SER A 113 16.12 6.70 -2.29
N LEU A 114 15.32 6.67 -1.22
CA LEU A 114 14.00 7.31 -1.22
C LEU A 114 14.07 8.83 -1.42
N VAL A 115 15.08 9.52 -0.88
CA VAL A 115 15.19 10.98 -1.04
C VAL A 115 15.33 11.34 -2.51
N THR A 116 16.29 10.72 -3.21
CA THR A 116 16.53 10.97 -4.63
C THR A 116 15.31 10.60 -5.49
N THR A 117 14.68 9.47 -5.18
CA THR A 117 13.46 9.03 -5.87
C THR A 117 12.31 10.01 -5.70
N LEU A 118 12.09 10.54 -4.49
CA LEU A 118 10.99 11.46 -4.20
C LEU A 118 11.24 12.85 -4.79
N GLU A 119 12.49 13.32 -4.84
CA GLU A 119 12.86 14.55 -5.53
C GLU A 119 12.58 14.46 -7.03
N GLN A 120 12.95 13.35 -7.66
CA GLN A 120 12.68 13.14 -9.07
C GLN A 120 11.17 13.11 -9.34
N ARG A 121 10.39 12.38 -8.52
CA ARG A 121 8.93 12.37 -8.61
C ARG A 121 8.31 13.76 -8.45
N GLN A 122 8.89 14.62 -7.61
CA GLN A 122 8.40 15.99 -7.46
C GLN A 122 8.64 16.82 -8.73
N LYS A 123 9.81 16.69 -9.36
CA LYS A 123 10.10 17.33 -10.66
C LYS A 123 9.14 16.85 -11.75
N ASP A 124 8.90 15.54 -11.82
CA ASP A 124 8.00 14.96 -12.83
C ASP A 124 6.55 15.39 -12.59
N LEU A 125 6.12 15.44 -11.33
CA LEU A 125 4.79 15.92 -10.98
C LEU A 125 4.59 17.40 -11.32
N SER A 126 5.63 18.24 -11.21
CA SER A 126 5.57 19.64 -11.65
C SER A 126 5.31 19.75 -13.17
N LYS A 127 5.91 18.87 -13.96
CA LYS A 127 5.66 18.79 -15.41
C LYS A 127 4.22 18.35 -15.68
N VAL A 128 3.73 17.34 -14.95
CA VAL A 128 2.33 16.90 -15.03
C VAL A 128 1.38 18.03 -14.66
N GLN A 129 1.64 18.79 -13.59
CA GLN A 129 0.80 19.92 -13.21
C GLN A 129 0.74 21.00 -14.31
N THR A 130 1.87 21.27 -14.96
CA THR A 130 1.95 22.21 -16.10
C THR A 130 1.11 21.70 -17.28
N TRP A 131 1.21 20.41 -17.60
CA TRP A 131 0.41 19.75 -18.64
C TRP A 131 -1.09 19.74 -18.32
N CYS A 132 -1.45 19.50 -17.05
CA CYS A 132 -2.83 19.56 -16.59
C CYS A 132 -3.41 20.97 -16.75
N ALA A 133 -2.63 21.99 -16.38
CA ALA A 133 -3.04 23.40 -16.49
C ALA A 133 -3.29 23.83 -17.95
N SER A 134 -2.45 23.40 -18.91
CA SER A 134 -2.62 23.75 -20.33
C SER A 134 -3.89 23.14 -20.96
N ARG A 135 -4.48 22.12 -20.32
CA ARG A 135 -5.70 21.45 -20.77
C ARG A 135 -6.97 21.88 -20.01
N GLY A 136 -6.85 22.85 -19.10
CA GLY A 136 -7.96 23.23 -18.20
C GLY A 136 -8.31 22.13 -17.18
N GLU A 137 -7.53 21.07 -17.09
CA GLU A 137 -7.75 19.95 -16.17
C GLU A 137 -7.11 20.27 -14.82
N GLY A 138 -7.75 21.15 -14.05
CA GLY A 138 -7.21 21.57 -12.74
C GLY A 138 -8.23 22.19 -11.80
N SER A 139 -9.43 22.48 -12.30
CA SER A 139 -10.59 23.04 -11.60
C SER A 139 -11.63 21.95 -11.33
N GLY A 140 -11.22 20.84 -10.72
CA GLY A 140 -12.18 19.92 -10.10
C GLY A 140 -12.49 20.42 -8.70
N THR A 141 -13.71 20.95 -8.51
CA THR A 141 -14.39 21.11 -7.21
C THR A 141 -14.14 19.95 -6.26
#